data_AF-A0A252B8T2-F1
#
_entry.id   AF-A0A252B8T2-F1
#
_cell.length_a   1.000
_cell.length_b   1.000
_cell.length_c   1.000
_cell.angle_alpha   90.00
_cell.angle_beta   90.00
_cell.angle_gamma   90.00
#
_symmetry.space_group_name_H-M   'P 1'
#
loop_
_entity.id
_entity.type
_entity.pdbx_description
1 polymer ?
#
loop_
_entity_poly.entity_id
_entity_poly.type
_entity_poly.pdbx_seq_one_letter_code
_entity_poly.pdbx_strand_id
1 'polypeptide(L)'
;MAHELTTFGVIDPGANVLLEVIKAENPITAVRRLEEKMRGPDYVAARSYSEGGEESLDGTDPAYLVYELDGSGLDAEGLGGEDAGRVRAEADLAAVIVSSAQ
;
A
#
# COMPACT_ATOMS: atom_id res chain seq x y z
N MET A 1 15.17 -12.69 14.97
CA MET A 1 13.79 -13.19 15.01
C MET A 1 13.25 -13.04 13.61
N ALA A 2 12.63 -14.07 13.03
CA ALA A 2 11.97 -13.90 11.74
C ALA A 2 10.81 -12.92 11.97
N HIS A 3 10.83 -11.74 11.34
CA HIS A 3 9.67 -10.88 11.32
C HIS A 3 8.60 -11.60 10.49
N GLU A 4 7.45 -11.90 11.09
CA GLU A 4 6.32 -12.46 10.37
C GLU A 4 5.88 -11.43 9.32
N LEU A 5 5.74 -11.89 8.06
CA LEU A 5 5.36 -11.04 6.95
C LEU A 5 3.87 -11.15 6.73
N THR A 6 3.20 -10.00 6.63
CA THR A 6 1.78 -9.88 6.31
C THR A 6 1.60 -9.59 4.83
N THR A 7 0.55 -10.13 4.21
CA THR A 7 0.19 -9.82 2.82
C THR A 7 -0.64 -8.55 2.76
N PHE A 8 -0.16 -7.54 2.03
CA PHE A 8 -0.83 -6.26 1.89
C PHE A 8 -1.25 -5.98 0.45
N GLY A 9 -2.45 -5.45 0.25
CA GLY A 9 -2.88 -4.84 -1.00
C GLY A 9 -2.67 -3.33 -0.95
N VAL A 10 -1.89 -2.79 -1.89
CA VAL A 10 -1.62 -1.34 -1.97
C VAL A 10 -2.41 -0.73 -3.12
N ILE A 11 -3.30 0.20 -2.80
CA ILE A 11 -4.22 0.84 -3.75
C ILE A 11 -3.86 2.32 -3.93
N ASP A 12 -3.84 2.76 -5.18
CA ASP A 12 -3.89 4.18 -5.52
C ASP A 12 -5.33 4.68 -5.34
N PRO A 13 -5.60 5.59 -4.39
CA PRO A 13 -6.95 6.07 -4.11
C PRO A 13 -7.53 6.94 -5.23
N GLY A 14 -6.68 7.64 -5.99
CA GLY A 14 -7.11 8.57 -7.04
C GLY A 14 -7.57 7.84 -8.29
N ALA A 15 -6.77 6.86 -8.75
CA ALA A 15 -7.16 5.99 -9.86
C ALA A 15 -8.12 4.87 -9.41
N ASN A 16 -8.20 4.59 -8.11
CA ASN A 16 -8.88 3.44 -7.53
C ASN A 16 -8.42 2.12 -8.17
N VAL A 17 -7.10 1.92 -8.19
CA VAL A 17 -6.44 0.76 -8.81
C VAL A 17 -5.58 0.05 -7.78
N LEU A 18 -5.66 -1.28 -7.72
CA LEU A 18 -4.75 -2.11 -6.94
C LEU A 18 -3.40 -2.14 -7.67
N LEU A 19 -2.42 -1.45 -7.08
CA LEU A 19 -1.09 -1.34 -7.68
C LEU A 19 -0.32 -2.64 -7.53
N GLU A 20 -0.35 -3.23 -6.33
CA GLU A 20 0.37 -4.46 -6.06
C GLU A 20 -0.14 -5.17 -4.79
N VAL A 21 0.04 -6.49 -4.76
CA VAL A 21 -0.05 -7.32 -3.56
C VAL A 21 1.37 -7.66 -3.10
N ILE A 22 1.76 -7.23 -1.90
CA ILE A 22 3.14 -7.29 -1.41
C ILE A 22 3.18 -7.90 -0.01
N LYS A 23 4.10 -8.83 0.23
CA LYS A 23 4.44 -9.27 1.59
C LYS A 23 5.42 -8.30 2.24
N ALA A 24 5.10 -7.79 3.41
CA ALA A 24 5.94 -6.86 4.15
C ALA A 24 5.75 -6.97 5.67
N GLU A 25 6.64 -6.34 6.40
CA GLU A 25 6.64 -6.29 7.87
C GLU A 25 5.58 -5.32 8.42
N ASN A 26 5.19 -4.32 7.63
CA ASN A 26 4.18 -3.31 7.96
C ASN A 26 3.74 -2.53 6.69
N PRO A 27 2.65 -1.74 6.77
CA PRO A 27 2.14 -0.97 5.63
C PRO A 27 3.14 0.01 5.01
N ILE A 28 3.96 0.70 5.82
CA ILE A 28 5.00 1.62 5.32
C ILE A 28 6.02 0.87 4.46
N THR A 29 6.46 -0.29 4.92
CA THR A 29 7.44 -1.11 4.19
C THR A 29 6.85 -1.64 2.90
N ALA A 30 5.55 -1.98 2.87
CA ALA A 30 4.85 -2.37 1.65
C ALA A 30 4.87 -1.24 0.61
N VAL A 31 4.50 -0.02 1.00
CA VAL A 31 4.52 1.16 0.11
C VAL A 31 5.93 1.52 -0.34
N ARG A 32 6.91 1.44 0.56
CA ARG A 32 8.31 1.68 0.22
C ARG A 32 8.82 0.71 -0.85
N ARG A 33 8.53 -0.59 -0.72
CA ARG A 33 8.88 -1.62 -1.72
C ARG A 33 8.17 -1.40 -3.04
N LEU A 34 6.90 -1.02 -3.01
CA LEU A 34 6.12 -0.67 -4.19
C LEU A 34 6.76 0.51 -4.95
N GLU A 35 7.03 1.62 -4.26
CA GLU A 35 7.64 2.80 -4.89
C GLU A 35 9.06 2.52 -5.36
N GLU A 36 9.86 1.75 -4.62
CA GLU A 36 11.20 1.34 -5.04
C GLU A 36 11.16 0.55 -6.36
N LYS A 37 10.20 -0.35 -6.51
CA LYS A 37 10.00 -1.12 -7.73
C LYS A 37 9.54 -0.26 -8.91
N MET A 38 8.62 0.68 -8.68
CA MET A 38 8.06 1.52 -9.75
C MET A 38 8.95 2.70 -10.15
N ARG A 39 9.65 3.30 -9.19
CA ARG A 39 10.34 4.60 -9.33
C ARG A 39 11.85 4.52 -9.04
N GLY A 40 12.31 3.41 -8.49
CA GLY A 40 13.72 3.16 -8.16
C GLY A 40 14.11 3.56 -6.74
N PRO A 41 15.27 3.08 -6.26
CA PRO A 41 15.75 3.32 -4.90
C PRO A 41 16.11 4.78 -4.63
N ASP A 42 16.59 5.52 -5.63
CA ASP A 42 16.92 6.95 -5.49
C ASP A 42 15.69 7.80 -5.16
N TYR A 43 14.55 7.46 -5.77
CA TYR A 43 13.29 8.11 -5.45
C TYR A 43 12.93 7.88 -3.98
N VAL A 44 12.92 6.62 -3.53
CA VAL A 44 12.58 6.24 -2.15
C VAL A 44 13.52 6.85 -1.12
N ALA A 45 14.81 6.94 -1.44
CA ALA A 45 15.81 7.55 -0.56
C ALA A 45 15.55 9.04 -0.30
N ALA A 46 14.83 9.72 -1.20
CA ALA A 46 14.46 11.13 -1.08
C ALA A 46 13.04 11.34 -0.50
N ARG A 47 12.42 10.29 0.06
CA ARG A 47 11.06 10.36 0.64
C ARG A 47 11.05 10.05 2.12
N SER A 48 10.07 10.64 2.79
CA SER A 48 9.62 10.24 4.12
C SER A 48 8.27 9.56 4.01
N TYR A 49 8.03 8.58 4.89
CA TYR A 49 6.81 7.80 4.90
C TYR A 49 6.15 7.90 6.28
N SER A 50 4.86 8.22 6.29
CA SER A 50 4.08 8.33 7.52
C SER A 50 2.68 7.80 7.34
N GLU A 51 2.08 7.32 8.42
CA GLU A 51 0.65 7.06 8.47
C GLU A 51 -0.12 8.37 8.45
N GLY A 52 -1.13 8.45 7.59
CA GLY A 52 -2.05 9.56 7.45
C GLY A 52 -3.49 9.15 7.72
N GLY A 53 -4.40 10.11 7.57
CA GLY A 53 -5.85 9.89 7.61
C GLY A 53 -6.49 10.03 6.24
N GLU A 54 -7.82 9.90 6.18
CA GLU A 54 -8.59 10.15 4.95
C GLU A 54 -8.32 11.55 4.37
N GLU A 55 -8.08 12.54 5.23
CA GLU A 55 -7.72 13.91 4.84
C GLU A 55 -6.41 14.00 4.03
N SER A 56 -5.54 13.00 4.14
CA SER A 56 -4.28 12.94 3.39
C SER A 56 -4.49 12.56 1.92
N LEU A 57 -5.65 11.96 1.57
CA LEU A 57 -5.97 11.53 0.22
C LEU A 57 -6.23 12.71 -0.73
N ASP A 58 -6.64 13.85 -0.16
CA ASP A 58 -6.84 15.12 -0.89
C ASP A 58 -5.57 15.99 -0.92
N GLY A 59 -4.45 15.49 -0.37
CA GLY A 59 -3.17 16.18 -0.31
C GLY A 59 -2.43 16.26 -1.64
N THR A 60 -1.30 16.98 -1.64
CA THR A 60 -0.42 17.09 -2.83
C THR A 60 0.62 15.98 -2.92
N ASP A 61 0.89 15.31 -1.80
CA ASP A 61 1.81 14.19 -1.73
C ASP A 61 1.11 12.88 -2.14
N PRO A 62 1.80 11.94 -2.80
CA PRO A 62 1.32 10.59 -3.00
C PRO A 62 0.84 9.95 -1.69
N ALA A 63 -0.42 9.50 -1.71
CA ALA A 63 -1.03 8.75 -0.63
C ALA A 63 -1.55 7.41 -1.17
N TYR A 64 -1.47 6.37 -0.34
CA TYR A 64 -1.85 5.01 -0.69
C TYR A 64 -2.77 4.44 0.39
N LEU A 65 -3.80 3.71 -0.04
CA LEU A 65 -4.60 2.89 0.86
C LEU A 65 -3.96 1.51 0.94
N VAL A 66 -3.64 1.05 2.14
CA VAL A 66 -3.00 -0.25 2.37
C VAL A 66 -3.94 -1.14 3.16
N TYR A 67 -4.29 -2.30 2.60
CA TYR A 67 -5.22 -3.27 3.17
C TYR A 67 -4.49 -4.55 3.58
N GLU A 68 -4.85 -5.11 4.74
CA GLU A 68 -4.38 -6.42 5.18
C GLU A 68 -5.20 -7.53 4.51
N LEU A 69 -4.55 -8.39 3.73
CA LEU A 69 -5.22 -9.44 2.98
C LEU A 69 -5.21 -10.80 3.70
N ASP A 70 -4.33 -10.98 4.69
CA ASP A 70 -4.24 -12.25 5.42
C ASP A 70 -5.58 -12.59 6.09
N GLY A 71 -6.09 -13.79 5.81
CA GLY A 71 -7.38 -14.25 6.36
C GLY A 71 -8.62 -13.69 5.67
N SER A 72 -8.48 -12.76 4.73
CA SER A 72 -9.58 -12.32 3.84
C SER A 72 -9.87 -13.31 2.70
N GLY A 73 -8.93 -14.22 2.41
CA GLY A 73 -8.99 -15.14 1.27
C GLY A 73 -8.46 -14.54 -0.04
N LEU A 74 -8.25 -13.22 -0.08
CA LEU A 74 -7.73 -12.49 -1.24
C LEU A 74 -6.20 -12.63 -1.41
N ASP A 75 -5.49 -13.03 -0.37
CA ASP A 75 -4.02 -13.16 -0.35
C ASP A 75 -3.48 -14.22 -1.33
N ALA A 76 -4.34 -15.13 -1.79
CA ALA A 76 -4.01 -16.21 -2.70
C ALA A 76 -4.55 -16.03 -4.14
N GLU A 77 -5.35 -15.00 -4.41
CA GLU A 77 -6.18 -14.93 -5.63
C GLU A 77 -5.50 -14.35 -6.87
N GLY A 78 -4.23 -13.93 -6.79
CA GLY A 78 -3.52 -13.36 -7.94
C GLY A 78 -4.16 -12.05 -8.43
N LEU A 79 -4.58 -11.21 -7.49
CA LEU A 79 -5.29 -9.96 -7.73
C LEU A 79 -4.52 -8.98 -8.61
N GLY A 80 -5.27 -8.17 -9.36
CA GLY A 80 -4.77 -7.11 -10.25
C GLY A 80 -5.55 -5.80 -10.13
N GLY A 81 -5.20 -4.84 -10.98
CA GLY A 81 -5.65 -3.44 -10.87
C GLY A 81 -7.15 -3.22 -10.69
N GLU A 82 -7.98 -4.01 -11.38
CA GLU A 82 -9.45 -3.93 -11.32
C GLU A 82 -10.06 -4.45 -10.01
N ASP A 83 -9.29 -5.20 -9.22
CA ASP A 83 -9.73 -5.78 -7.94
C ASP A 83 -9.72 -4.79 -6.77
N ALA A 84 -9.35 -3.51 -7.01
CA ALA A 84 -9.31 -2.49 -5.97
C ALA A 84 -10.65 -2.38 -5.21
N GLY A 85 -11.77 -2.38 -5.94
CA GLY A 85 -13.10 -2.31 -5.33
C GLY A 85 -13.41 -3.51 -4.44
N ARG A 86 -12.93 -4.69 -4.84
CA ARG A 86 -13.11 -5.94 -4.10
C ARG A 86 -12.30 -5.94 -2.81
N VAL A 87 -11.00 -5.62 -2.90
CA VAL A 87 -10.10 -5.50 -1.75
C VAL A 87 -10.68 -4.52 -0.71
N ARG A 88 -11.16 -3.36 -1.14
CA ARG A 88 -11.76 -2.35 -0.23
C ARG A 88 -13.03 -2.83 0.47
N ALA A 89 -13.75 -3.78 -0.10
CA ALA A 89 -15.01 -4.29 0.43
C ALA A 89 -14.82 -5.49 1.36
N GLU A 90 -13.78 -6.28 1.13
CA GLU A 90 -13.59 -7.59 1.79
C GLU A 90 -12.39 -7.64 2.75
N ALA A 91 -11.45 -6.70 2.66
CA ALA A 91 -10.26 -6.63 3.51
C ALA A 91 -10.30 -5.44 4.48
N ASP A 92 -9.62 -5.60 5.61
CA ASP A 92 -9.47 -4.54 6.61
C ASP A 92 -8.44 -3.51 6.15
N LEU A 93 -8.79 -2.22 6.26
CA LEU A 93 -7.85 -1.14 6.02
C LEU A 93 -6.80 -1.14 7.13
N ALA A 94 -5.55 -1.35 6.75
CA ALA A 94 -4.41 -1.36 7.66
C ALA A 94 -3.98 0.07 7.97
N ALA A 95 -3.76 0.89 6.93
CA ALA A 95 -3.34 2.27 7.05
C ALA A 95 -3.55 3.06 5.75
N VAL A 96 -3.61 4.39 5.88
CA VAL A 96 -3.30 5.32 4.79
C VAL A 96 -1.83 5.70 4.91
N ILE A 97 -1.03 5.51 3.87
CA ILE A 97 0.39 5.85 3.89
C ILE A 97 0.65 7.01 2.96
N VAL A 98 1.26 8.06 3.49
CA VAL A 98 1.71 9.23 2.75
C VAL A 98 3.21 9.09 2.49
N SER A 99 3.60 9.22 1.23
CA SER A 99 5.00 9.37 0.80
C SER A 99 5.21 10.84 0.52
N SER A 100 6.04 11.54 1.29
CA SER A 100 6.30 12.98 1.13
C SER A 100 7.76 13.26 0.76
N ALA A 101 8.02 14.35 0.05
CA ALA A 101 9.39 14.77 -0.22
C ALA A 101 10.12 15.10 1.08
N GLN A 102 11.40 14.76 1.17
CA GLN A 102 12.30 15.22 2.23
C GLN A 102 12.81 16.63 2.00
#